data_AF-W5TJF4-F1
#
_entry.id   AF-W5TJF4-F1
#
_cell.length_a   1.000
_cell.length_b   1.000
_cell.length_c   1.000
_cell.angle_alpha   90.00
_cell.angle_beta   90.00
_cell.angle_gamma   90.00
#
_symmetry.space_group_name_H-M   'P 1'
#
loop_
_entity.id
_entity.type
_entity.pdbx_description
1 polymer ?
#
loop_
_entity_poly.entity_id
_entity_poly.type
_entity_poly.pdbx_seq_one_letter_code
_entity_poly.pdbx_strand_id
1 'polypeptide(L)'
;MIVRVARSIGAVVLASTCLFIAGPAHADDPSTTTPAPATPTVAPSVPDQPGTPAQPPASDQPTLPTQPPVSDQTTPPAQPPVPEQTAPPTQPLVPERPGAPAQPPLSDQPSAPGRPVGPGVAPTVVPPASEDPGVPPDTSALVLAVIEPGAKQTVHSATLECAPKVGGAHPESQRACDELTAVQGDFNRLEGQPGACPMIWKPVTAVAEGYWEGKPVSFRHVFANHCVLEHSGKYVYRF
;
A
#
# COMPACT_ATOMS: atom_id res chain seq x y z
N MET A 1 -27.44 -35.48 24.15
CA MET A 1 -27.62 -34.28 24.99
C MET A 1 -27.43 -33.06 24.08
N ILE A 2 -28.52 -32.46 23.62
CA ILE A 2 -28.53 -31.30 22.72
C ILE A 2 -29.28 -30.20 23.48
N VAL A 3 -28.56 -29.18 23.94
CA VAL A 3 -29.17 -28.03 24.62
C VAL A 3 -29.57 -27.02 23.55
N ARG A 4 -30.86 -26.99 23.22
CA ARG A 4 -31.50 -25.92 22.45
C ARG A 4 -31.78 -24.75 23.39
N VAL A 5 -31.08 -23.63 23.21
CA VAL A 5 -31.49 -22.34 23.80
C VAL A 5 -32.39 -21.63 22.80
N ALA A 6 -33.69 -21.70 23.08
CA ALA A 6 -34.69 -20.82 22.50
C ALA A 6 -34.66 -19.49 23.26
N ARG A 7 -34.58 -18.37 22.54
CA ARG A 7 -34.99 -17.07 23.09
C ARG A 7 -35.85 -16.32 22.07
N SER A 8 -37.09 -16.17 22.48
CA SER A 8 -38.22 -15.64 21.76
C SER A 8 -38.34 -14.12 21.89
N ILE A 9 -38.80 -13.51 20.79
CA ILE A 9 -39.81 -12.43 20.68
C ILE A 9 -39.48 -11.05 21.27
N GLY A 10 -39.43 -10.06 20.37
CA GLY A 10 -39.50 -8.63 20.67
C GLY A 10 -39.55 -7.80 19.40
N ALA A 11 -40.67 -7.88 18.66
CA ALA A 11 -40.95 -7.01 17.54
C ALA A 11 -41.36 -5.62 18.06
N VAL A 12 -40.68 -4.56 17.62
CA VAL A 12 -41.20 -3.18 17.67
C VAL A 12 -41.03 -2.58 16.29
N VAL A 13 -42.13 -2.60 15.55
CA VAL A 13 -42.35 -1.85 14.32
C VAL A 13 -42.82 -0.47 14.74
N LEU A 14 -42.06 0.58 14.44
CA LEU A 14 -42.59 1.94 14.36
C LEU A 14 -42.18 2.54 13.02
N ALA A 15 -43.14 2.50 12.10
CA ALA A 15 -43.15 3.29 10.89
C ALA A 15 -43.26 4.78 11.25
N SER A 16 -42.44 5.62 10.62
CA SER A 16 -42.70 7.07 10.54
C SER A 16 -42.32 7.54 9.15
N THR A 17 -43.28 7.39 8.26
CA THR A 17 -43.35 8.01 6.95
C THR A 17 -43.95 9.41 7.10
N CYS A 18 -43.20 10.43 6.69
CA CYS A 18 -43.69 11.75 6.23
C CYS A 18 -42.68 12.17 5.14
N LEU A 19 -42.91 11.91 3.86
CA LEU A 19 -43.86 12.55 2.93
C LEU A 19 -43.52 14.03 2.65
N PHE A 20 -42.86 14.25 1.50
CA PHE A 20 -42.91 15.41 0.57
C PHE A 20 -42.46 16.78 1.17
N ILE A 21 -41.78 17.68 0.46
CA ILE A 21 -42.25 18.42 -0.73
C ILE A 21 -41.05 18.85 -1.60
N ALA A 22 -41.13 18.54 -2.89
CA ALA A 22 -40.38 19.18 -3.96
C ALA A 22 -41.08 20.50 -4.37
N GLY A 23 -40.31 21.57 -4.56
CA GLY A 23 -40.81 22.85 -5.11
C GLY A 23 -39.97 23.29 -6.31
N PRO A 24 -40.58 23.52 -7.49
CA PRO A 24 -39.87 23.92 -8.70
C PRO A 24 -39.86 25.45 -8.95
N ALA A 25 -39.02 25.81 -9.91
CA ALA A 25 -38.82 27.09 -10.57
C ALA A 25 -40.06 27.99 -10.70
N HIS A 26 -39.84 29.31 -10.59
CA HIS A 26 -40.69 30.35 -11.19
C HIS A 26 -39.82 31.31 -11.99
N ALA A 27 -40.22 31.51 -13.25
CA ALA A 27 -39.76 32.50 -14.20
C ALA A 27 -40.96 33.39 -14.53
N ASP A 28 -40.78 34.71 -14.58
CA ASP A 28 -41.67 35.76 -15.13
C ASP A 28 -41.00 37.11 -14.80
N ASP A 29 -40.89 38.17 -15.60
CA ASP A 29 -41.10 38.50 -17.02
C ASP A 29 -40.53 39.95 -17.21
N PRO A 30 -40.10 40.39 -18.42
CA PRO A 30 -39.57 41.73 -18.69
C PRO A 30 -40.56 42.64 -19.46
N SER A 31 -40.70 43.93 -19.09
CA SER A 31 -41.11 45.03 -19.99
C SER A 31 -40.98 46.40 -19.31
N THR A 32 -40.11 47.31 -19.78
CA THR A 32 -40.32 48.36 -20.82
C THR A 32 -41.20 49.53 -20.35
N THR A 33 -40.65 50.76 -20.31
CA THR A 33 -41.22 52.01 -20.88
C THR A 33 -40.32 53.25 -20.67
N THR A 34 -40.10 53.95 -21.79
CA THR A 34 -39.25 55.11 -22.19
C THR A 34 -39.99 56.48 -21.94
N PRO A 35 -39.55 57.69 -22.39
CA PRO A 35 -38.38 58.59 -22.12
C PRO A 35 -38.67 60.09 -21.72
N ALA A 36 -37.57 60.86 -21.47
CA ALA A 36 -37.27 62.31 -21.79
C ALA A 36 -37.92 63.48 -20.97
N PRO A 37 -37.37 64.76 -20.94
CA PRO A 37 -36.27 65.38 -21.73
C PRO A 37 -35.20 66.29 -21.01
N ALA A 38 -34.04 66.45 -21.68
CA ALA A 38 -33.08 67.58 -21.88
C ALA A 38 -32.61 68.63 -20.82
N THR A 39 -31.27 68.61 -20.57
CA THR A 39 -30.22 69.70 -20.45
C THR A 39 -30.18 70.70 -19.26
N PRO A 40 -29.01 71.34 -18.92
CA PRO A 40 -27.58 71.05 -19.19
C PRO A 40 -26.63 71.15 -17.94
N THR A 41 -25.38 70.70 -18.11
CA THR A 41 -24.13 71.14 -17.41
C THR A 41 -24.07 71.15 -15.88
N VAL A 42 -23.27 70.24 -15.30
CA VAL A 42 -22.14 70.51 -14.36
C VAL A 42 -21.36 69.18 -14.22
N ALA A 43 -20.05 69.20 -14.50
CA ALA A 43 -19.17 68.06 -14.24
C ALA A 43 -18.89 67.93 -12.73
N PRO A 44 -19.05 66.75 -12.11
CA PRO A 44 -18.48 66.49 -10.79
C PRO A 44 -17.06 65.90 -10.93
N SER A 45 -16.14 66.52 -10.22
CA SER A 45 -14.72 66.21 -10.12
C SER A 45 -14.43 64.73 -9.84
N VAL A 46 -13.39 64.23 -10.51
CA VAL A 46 -12.74 62.93 -10.21
C VAL A 46 -12.31 62.93 -8.74
N PRO A 47 -12.59 61.87 -7.95
CA PRO A 47 -12.01 61.73 -6.62
C PRO A 47 -10.49 61.59 -6.74
N ASP A 48 -9.74 62.44 -6.02
CA ASP A 48 -8.31 62.30 -5.80
C ASP A 48 -7.96 60.85 -5.46
N GLN A 49 -7.13 60.22 -6.30
CA GLN A 49 -6.55 58.93 -5.97
C GLN A 49 -5.58 59.12 -4.79
N PRO A 50 -5.60 58.24 -3.77
CA PRO A 50 -4.56 58.23 -2.75
C PRO A 50 -3.20 58.02 -3.42
N GLY A 51 -2.29 58.99 -3.25
CA GLY A 51 -0.93 58.89 -3.73
C GLY A 51 -0.24 57.62 -3.22
N THR A 52 0.56 57.00 -4.07
CA THR A 52 1.37 55.83 -3.73
C THR A 52 2.19 56.09 -2.45
N PRO A 53 2.17 55.21 -1.44
CA PRO A 53 3.04 55.36 -0.29
C PRO A 53 4.50 55.38 -0.74
N ALA A 54 5.24 56.42 -0.34
CA ALA A 54 6.67 56.47 -0.52
C ALA A 54 7.32 55.27 0.21
N GLN A 55 8.11 54.46 -0.52
CA GLN A 55 8.87 53.38 0.08
C GLN A 55 9.85 53.92 1.13
N PRO A 56 9.97 53.28 2.31
CA PRO A 56 11.01 53.64 3.26
C PRO A 56 12.40 53.36 2.66
N PRO A 57 13.45 54.13 3.04
CA PRO A 57 14.80 53.82 2.63
C PRO A 57 15.17 52.42 3.15
N ALA A 58 15.91 51.66 2.33
CA ALA A 58 16.39 50.33 2.67
C ALA A 58 17.33 50.43 3.89
N SER A 59 16.80 50.13 5.08
CA SER A 59 17.60 49.95 6.29
C SER A 59 18.39 48.65 6.16
N ASP A 60 19.72 48.80 6.15
CA ASP A 60 20.74 47.84 6.54
C ASP A 60 20.52 46.38 6.10
N GLN A 61 20.86 46.08 4.85
CA GLN A 61 21.12 44.71 4.44
C GLN A 61 22.37 44.20 5.20
N PRO A 62 22.32 43.03 5.88
CA PRO A 62 23.51 42.48 6.50
C PRO A 62 24.53 42.17 5.40
N THR A 63 25.69 42.84 5.43
CA THR A 63 26.83 42.43 4.61
C THR A 63 27.18 40.98 4.93
N LEU A 64 27.12 40.11 3.92
CA LEU A 64 27.58 38.73 4.01
C LEU A 64 29.01 38.73 4.58
N PRO A 65 29.32 37.94 5.62
CA PRO A 65 30.68 37.90 6.13
C PRO A 65 31.63 37.42 5.03
N THR A 66 32.65 38.22 4.74
CA THR A 66 33.77 37.83 3.88
C THR A 66 34.36 36.54 4.46
N GLN A 67 34.36 35.47 3.67
CA GLN A 67 34.97 34.21 4.07
C GLN A 67 36.46 34.45 4.39
N PRO A 68 36.99 33.91 5.50
CA PRO A 68 38.43 33.95 5.75
C PRO A 68 39.17 33.23 4.62
N PRO A 69 40.43 33.62 4.31
CA PRO A 69 41.23 32.89 3.34
C PRO A 69 41.28 31.42 3.77
N VAL A 70 41.04 30.52 2.81
CA VAL A 70 41.20 29.08 2.97
C VAL A 70 42.64 28.78 3.39
N SER A 71 42.86 28.73 4.70
CA SER A 71 44.06 28.16 5.29
C SER A 71 44.05 26.67 5.01
N ASP A 72 45.05 26.27 4.22
CA ASP A 72 45.53 24.92 4.01
C ASP A 72 44.50 23.92 3.46
N GLN A 73 44.73 23.54 2.20
CA GLN A 73 44.27 22.25 1.70
C GLN A 73 44.80 21.16 2.62
N THR A 74 43.95 20.70 3.53
CA THR A 74 44.11 19.40 4.16
C THR A 74 44.10 18.39 3.02
N THR A 75 45.28 17.89 2.69
CA THR A 75 45.42 16.71 1.82
C THR A 75 44.43 15.67 2.34
N PRO A 76 43.55 15.11 1.50
CA PRO A 76 42.66 14.05 1.95
C PRO A 76 43.53 12.98 2.61
N PRO A 77 43.19 12.48 3.82
CA PRO A 77 43.98 11.44 4.45
C PRO A 77 44.16 10.31 3.44
N ALA A 78 45.40 9.86 3.25
CA ALA A 78 45.68 8.69 2.44
C ALA A 78 44.70 7.60 2.87
N GLN A 79 43.90 7.11 1.92
CA GLN A 79 42.93 6.05 2.22
C GLN A 79 43.68 4.92 2.91
N PRO A 80 43.21 4.41 4.05
CA PRO A 80 43.79 3.20 4.62
C PRO A 80 43.79 2.13 3.53
N PRO A 81 44.84 1.28 3.45
CA PRO A 81 44.87 0.20 2.48
C PRO A 81 43.55 -0.56 2.60
N VAL A 82 42.87 -0.74 1.46
CA VAL A 82 41.66 -1.55 1.38
C VAL A 82 42.00 -2.86 2.09
N PRO A 83 41.22 -3.29 3.11
CA PRO A 83 41.42 -4.61 3.68
C PRO A 83 41.35 -5.58 2.51
N GLU A 84 42.45 -6.27 2.24
CA GLU A 84 42.52 -7.33 1.25
C GLU A 84 41.31 -8.22 1.53
N GLN A 85 40.35 -8.25 0.59
CA GLN A 85 39.15 -9.03 0.78
C GLN A 85 39.63 -10.45 1.01
N THR A 86 39.55 -10.91 2.25
CA THR A 86 39.79 -12.30 2.59
C THR A 86 38.96 -13.08 1.60
N ALA A 87 39.63 -13.89 0.76
CA ALA A 87 38.95 -14.72 -0.22
C ALA A 87 37.74 -15.36 0.46
N PRO A 88 36.58 -15.46 -0.23
CA PRO A 88 35.42 -16.11 0.34
C PRO A 88 35.88 -17.45 0.92
N PRO A 89 35.45 -17.83 2.14
CA PRO A 89 35.87 -19.08 2.74
C PRO A 89 35.63 -20.17 1.70
N THR A 90 36.68 -20.90 1.34
CA THR A 90 36.57 -22.08 0.49
C THR A 90 35.44 -22.90 1.07
N GLN A 91 34.33 -23.00 0.34
CA GLN A 91 33.20 -23.78 0.80
C GLN A 91 33.74 -25.16 1.13
N PRO A 92 33.38 -25.75 2.29
CA PRO A 92 33.70 -27.14 2.56
C PRO A 92 33.25 -27.93 1.35
N LEU A 93 34.17 -28.71 0.77
CA LEU A 93 33.85 -29.62 -0.32
C LEU A 93 32.63 -30.42 0.14
N VAL A 94 31.47 -30.15 -0.46
CA VAL A 94 30.24 -30.90 -0.20
C VAL A 94 30.64 -32.37 -0.29
N PRO A 95 30.44 -33.20 0.75
CA PRO A 95 30.67 -34.63 0.61
C PRO A 95 29.87 -35.09 -0.60
N GLU A 96 30.56 -35.61 -1.62
CA GLU A 96 29.91 -36.11 -2.82
C GLU A 96 28.81 -37.08 -2.38
N ARG A 97 27.57 -36.72 -2.71
CA ARG A 97 26.42 -37.55 -2.41
C ARG A 97 26.71 -38.92 -3.02
N PRO A 98 26.68 -40.02 -2.25
CA PRO A 98 26.90 -41.36 -2.79
C PRO A 98 26.03 -41.54 -4.03
N GLY A 99 26.67 -41.80 -5.17
CA GLY A 99 26.00 -41.99 -6.43
C GLY A 99 24.89 -43.02 -6.26
N ALA A 100 23.71 -42.73 -6.80
CA ALA A 100 22.61 -43.67 -6.79
C ALA A 100 23.09 -45.02 -7.36
N PRO A 101 22.76 -46.16 -6.73
CA PRO A 101 23.15 -47.46 -7.23
C PRO A 101 22.68 -47.62 -8.68
N ALA A 102 23.59 -48.07 -9.54
CA ALA A 102 23.30 -48.34 -10.94
C ALA A 102 22.09 -49.27 -11.04
N GLN A 103 21.06 -48.84 -11.78
CA GLN A 103 19.91 -49.69 -12.07
C GLN A 103 20.39 -50.90 -12.90
N PRO A 104 19.98 -52.14 -12.56
CA PRO A 104 20.31 -53.30 -13.38
C PRO A 104 19.66 -53.17 -14.77
N PRO A 105 20.29 -53.71 -15.83
CA PRO A 105 19.71 -53.67 -17.17
C PRO A 105 18.36 -54.40 -17.18
N LEU A 106 17.33 -53.72 -17.67
CA LEU A 106 16.00 -54.26 -17.93
C LEU A 106 16.09 -55.31 -19.06
N SER A 107 16.42 -56.56 -18.73
CA SER A 107 16.43 -57.66 -19.70
C SER A 107 15.29 -58.67 -19.56
N ASP A 108 14.36 -58.51 -18.61
CA ASP A 108 13.25 -59.45 -18.46
C ASP A 108 11.93 -58.77 -18.06
N GLN A 109 11.36 -57.97 -18.99
CA GLN A 109 9.97 -57.54 -18.87
C GLN A 109 9.09 -58.33 -19.86
N PRO A 110 8.13 -59.16 -19.40
CA PRO A 110 7.19 -59.82 -20.28
C PRO A 110 6.34 -58.80 -21.04
N SER A 111 6.27 -58.93 -22.37
CA SER A 111 5.46 -58.08 -23.24
C SER A 111 3.98 -58.15 -22.85
N ALA A 112 3.43 -57.02 -22.38
CA ALA A 112 1.99 -56.84 -22.29
C ALA A 112 1.38 -56.79 -23.71
N PRO A 113 0.18 -57.36 -23.96
CA PRO A 113 -0.47 -57.26 -25.26
C PRO A 113 -0.83 -55.81 -25.61
N GLY A 114 -0.66 -55.45 -26.88
CA GLY A 114 -0.73 -54.10 -27.40
C GLY A 114 -2.04 -53.37 -27.13
N ARG A 115 -1.93 -52.10 -26.73
CA ARG A 115 -3.04 -51.12 -26.76
C ARG A 115 -3.33 -50.73 -28.22
N PRO A 116 -4.60 -50.62 -28.63
CA PRO A 116 -4.95 -50.05 -29.92
C PRO A 116 -4.65 -48.55 -29.95
N VAL A 117 -4.06 -48.09 -31.06
CA VAL A 117 -3.86 -46.67 -31.38
C VAL A 117 -5.20 -46.08 -31.83
N GLY A 118 -5.76 -45.17 -31.03
CA GLY A 118 -6.84 -44.28 -31.43
C GLY A 118 -6.29 -42.92 -31.87
N PRO A 119 -6.89 -42.22 -32.86
CA PRO A 119 -6.46 -40.91 -33.29
C PRO A 119 -7.05 -39.80 -32.39
N GLY A 120 -6.25 -38.78 -32.08
CA GLY A 120 -6.73 -37.51 -31.52
C GLY A 120 -6.13 -37.15 -30.17
N VAL A 121 -5.00 -36.44 -30.19
CA VAL A 121 -4.53 -35.67 -29.03
C VAL A 121 -5.48 -34.51 -28.79
N ALA A 122 -6.30 -34.60 -27.75
CA ALA A 122 -6.98 -33.45 -27.18
C ALA A 122 -5.99 -32.70 -26.25
N PRO A 123 -5.98 -31.36 -26.23
CA PRO A 123 -5.13 -30.60 -25.32
C PRO A 123 -5.56 -30.87 -23.87
N THR A 124 -4.61 -31.20 -23.00
CA THR A 124 -4.81 -31.18 -21.54
C THR A 124 -5.17 -29.75 -21.14
N VAL A 125 -6.44 -29.54 -20.79
CA VAL A 125 -6.90 -28.33 -20.12
C VAL A 125 -6.29 -28.32 -18.72
N VAL A 126 -5.38 -27.37 -18.46
CA VAL A 126 -4.93 -27.05 -17.10
C VAL A 126 -6.13 -26.42 -16.38
N PRO A 127 -6.64 -27.01 -15.28
CA PRO A 127 -7.73 -26.38 -14.54
C PRO A 127 -7.26 -25.02 -14.00
N PRO A 128 -8.13 -23.99 -13.98
CA PRO A 128 -7.79 -22.71 -13.38
C PRO A 128 -7.44 -22.89 -11.90
N ALA A 129 -6.53 -22.04 -11.40
CA ALA A 129 -6.10 -22.01 -10.01
C ALA A 129 -7.31 -22.10 -9.08
N SER A 130 -7.27 -23.04 -8.13
CA SER A 130 -8.39 -23.32 -7.24
C SER A 130 -8.70 -22.09 -6.38
N GLU A 131 -9.74 -21.36 -6.75
CA GLU A 131 -10.49 -20.51 -5.83
C GLU A 131 -11.07 -21.41 -4.73
N ASP A 132 -10.86 -21.03 -3.46
CA ASP A 132 -11.41 -21.75 -2.31
C ASP A 132 -12.95 -21.65 -2.37
N PRO A 133 -13.68 -22.77 -2.52
CA PRO A 133 -15.13 -22.75 -2.67
C PRO A 133 -15.79 -22.42 -1.33
N GLY A 134 -15.91 -21.12 -1.04
CA GLY A 134 -16.50 -20.62 0.20
C GLY A 134 -16.30 -19.13 0.43
N VAL A 135 -15.30 -18.52 -0.22
CA VAL A 135 -15.00 -17.08 -0.07
C VAL A 135 -15.64 -16.29 -1.22
N PRO A 136 -16.47 -15.26 -0.93
CA PRO A 136 -16.98 -14.36 -1.96
C PRO A 136 -15.83 -13.70 -2.74
N PRO A 137 -15.94 -13.55 -4.07
CA PRO A 137 -14.86 -13.03 -4.93
C PRO A 137 -14.51 -11.56 -4.63
N ASP A 138 -15.41 -10.83 -3.98
CA ASP A 138 -15.19 -9.46 -3.53
C ASP A 138 -14.58 -9.37 -2.12
N THR A 139 -14.36 -10.51 -1.43
CA THR A 139 -13.83 -10.50 -0.06
C THR A 139 -12.37 -10.10 -0.04
N SER A 140 -12.06 -9.05 0.71
CA SER A 140 -10.70 -8.61 0.98
C SER A 140 -10.52 -8.42 2.49
N ALA A 141 -9.96 -9.43 3.14
CA ALA A 141 -9.78 -9.50 4.58
C ALA A 141 -8.43 -10.16 4.91
N LEU A 142 -7.58 -9.43 5.62
CA LEU A 142 -6.19 -9.80 5.89
C LEU A 142 -5.89 -9.67 7.38
N VAL A 143 -5.10 -10.59 7.90
CA VAL A 143 -4.44 -10.49 9.20
C VAL A 143 -3.00 -10.11 8.96
N LEU A 144 -2.62 -8.94 9.45
CA LEU A 144 -1.26 -8.41 9.39
C LEU A 144 -0.58 -8.68 10.73
N ALA A 145 0.68 -9.12 10.68
CA ALA A 145 1.44 -9.50 11.86
C ALA A 145 2.92 -9.15 11.72
N VAL A 146 3.53 -8.75 12.83
CA VAL A 146 4.98 -8.54 12.95
C VAL A 146 5.53 -9.49 14.00
N ILE A 147 6.51 -10.30 13.60
CA ILE A 147 7.12 -11.33 14.43
C ILE A 147 8.61 -11.01 14.62
N GLU A 148 9.08 -10.97 15.86
CA GLU A 148 10.49 -10.83 16.19
C GLU A 148 11.21 -12.20 16.19
N PRO A 149 12.51 -12.25 15.88
CA PRO A 149 13.29 -13.47 15.91
C PRO A 149 13.29 -14.09 17.32
N GLY A 150 12.98 -15.38 17.40
CA GLY A 150 12.89 -16.11 18.66
C GLY A 150 11.60 -15.86 19.46
N ALA A 151 10.70 -15.00 18.96
CA ALA A 151 9.37 -14.85 19.54
C ALA A 151 8.55 -16.12 19.26
N LYS A 152 7.90 -16.64 20.30
CA LYS A 152 6.94 -17.75 20.17
C LYS A 152 5.55 -17.29 19.74
N GLN A 153 5.31 -15.98 19.77
CA GLN A 153 4.02 -15.34 19.53
C GLN A 153 4.25 -14.08 18.69
N THR A 154 3.22 -13.67 17.95
CA THR A 154 3.19 -12.38 17.25
C THR A 154 3.29 -11.23 18.24
N VAL A 155 4.13 -10.23 17.95
CA VAL A 155 4.37 -9.09 18.84
C VAL A 155 3.36 -7.98 18.60
N HIS A 156 3.05 -7.70 17.32
CA HIS A 156 2.03 -6.75 16.90
C HIS A 156 1.18 -7.38 15.79
N SER A 157 -0.14 -7.23 15.86
CA SER A 157 -1.07 -7.72 14.85
C SER A 157 -2.27 -6.82 14.68
N ALA A 158 -2.74 -6.67 13.45
CA ALA A 158 -3.98 -5.98 13.13
C ALA A 158 -4.75 -6.72 12.04
N THR A 159 -6.07 -6.70 12.16
CA THR A 159 -6.95 -7.15 11.09
C THR A 159 -7.24 -5.96 10.17
N LEU A 160 -7.19 -6.19 8.87
CA LEU A 160 -7.53 -5.22 7.84
C LEU A 160 -8.66 -5.81 6.98
N GLU A 161 -9.80 -5.15 6.98
CA GLU A 161 -10.95 -5.50 6.14
C GLU A 161 -11.11 -4.37 5.12
N CYS A 162 -11.12 -4.70 3.83
CA CYS A 162 -11.23 -3.72 2.74
C CYS A 162 -12.54 -3.84 1.97
N ALA A 163 -13.04 -5.07 1.79
CA ALA A 163 -14.29 -5.32 1.10
C ALA A 163 -15.03 -6.49 1.76
N PRO A 164 -16.37 -6.41 1.90
CA PRO A 164 -17.27 -5.40 1.31
C PRO A 164 -17.35 -4.07 2.08
N LYS A 165 -16.82 -4.00 3.30
CA LYS A 165 -16.75 -2.78 4.11
C LYS A 165 -15.34 -2.62 4.65
N VAL A 166 -14.83 -1.39 4.57
CA VAL A 166 -13.54 -1.05 5.18
C VAL A 166 -13.66 -1.05 6.70
N GLY A 167 -12.74 -1.74 7.38
CA GLY A 167 -12.79 -1.99 8.82
C GLY A 167 -11.55 -2.71 9.37
N GLY A 168 -11.75 -3.41 10.48
CA GLY A 168 -10.69 -4.10 11.22
C GLY A 168 -10.06 -3.28 12.35
N ALA A 169 -8.99 -3.83 12.93
CA ALA A 169 -8.25 -3.26 14.05
C ALA A 169 -7.10 -2.34 13.59
N HIS A 170 -6.85 -2.24 12.28
CA HIS A 170 -5.80 -1.38 11.73
C HIS A 170 -6.15 0.11 11.93
N PRO A 171 -5.27 0.94 12.51
CA PRO A 171 -5.61 2.33 12.86
C PRO A 171 -5.91 3.19 11.63
N GLU A 172 -5.29 2.89 10.49
CA GLU A 172 -5.50 3.59 9.22
C GLU A 172 -6.13 2.68 8.15
N SER A 173 -7.15 1.87 8.48
CA SER A 173 -7.72 0.87 7.56
C SER A 173 -8.03 1.39 6.15
N GLN A 174 -8.67 2.56 6.03
CA GLN A 174 -9.02 3.12 4.72
C GLN A 174 -7.79 3.34 3.85
N ARG A 175 -6.74 3.98 4.39
CA ARG A 175 -5.54 4.30 3.63
C ARG A 175 -4.70 3.06 3.32
N ALA A 176 -4.66 2.10 4.24
CA ALA A 176 -4.01 0.82 4.00
C ALA A 176 -4.72 0.01 2.89
N CYS A 177 -6.05 0.05 2.85
CA CYS A 177 -6.83 -0.54 1.76
C CYS A 177 -6.55 0.17 0.43
N ASP A 178 -6.56 1.50 0.40
CA ASP A 178 -6.25 2.27 -0.83
C ASP A 178 -4.85 1.94 -1.38
N GLU A 179 -3.86 1.79 -0.49
CA GLU A 179 -2.50 1.39 -0.83
C GLU A 179 -2.44 -0.03 -1.43
N LEU A 180 -3.11 -1.00 -0.80
CA LEU A 180 -3.17 -2.37 -1.30
C LEU A 180 -3.95 -2.47 -2.62
N THR A 181 -5.00 -1.67 -2.80
CA THR A 181 -5.73 -1.59 -4.07
C THR A 181 -4.84 -1.11 -5.20
N ALA A 182 -3.97 -0.12 -4.95
CA ALA A 182 -3.03 0.38 -5.97
C ALA A 182 -2.06 -0.71 -6.46
N VAL A 183 -1.75 -1.70 -5.62
CA VAL A 183 -0.85 -2.81 -5.95
C VAL A 183 -1.58 -4.15 -6.14
N GLN A 184 -2.92 -4.15 -6.18
CA GLN A 184 -3.77 -5.33 -6.33
C GLN A 184 -3.51 -6.42 -5.26
N GLY A 185 -3.24 -6.00 -4.03
CA GLY A 185 -2.95 -6.89 -2.90
C GLY A 185 -1.54 -7.53 -2.94
N ASP A 186 -0.66 -7.13 -3.87
CA ASP A 186 0.71 -7.63 -3.93
C ASP A 186 1.65 -6.82 -3.02
N PHE A 187 1.93 -7.39 -1.86
CA PHE A 187 2.82 -6.82 -0.85
C PHE A 187 4.26 -6.58 -1.35
N ASN A 188 4.73 -7.29 -2.39
CA ASN A 188 6.07 -7.07 -2.95
C ASN A 188 6.16 -5.80 -3.80
N ARG A 189 5.01 -5.26 -4.19
CA ARG A 189 4.91 -4.06 -5.03
C ARG A 189 4.58 -2.81 -4.23
N LEU A 190 4.48 -2.92 -2.90
CA LEU A 190 4.27 -1.78 -2.02
C LEU A 190 5.41 -0.78 -2.19
N GLU A 191 5.03 0.46 -2.45
CA GLU A 191 5.97 1.57 -2.54
C GLU A 191 6.07 2.23 -1.17
N GLY A 192 7.15 1.91 -0.49
CA GLY A 192 7.52 2.56 0.75
C GLY A 192 7.71 4.07 0.63
N GLN A 193 7.80 4.72 1.77
CA GLN A 193 8.15 6.13 1.85
C GLN A 193 9.67 6.27 2.11
N PRO A 194 10.37 7.18 1.41
CA PRO A 194 11.77 7.42 1.69
C PRO A 194 11.92 7.97 3.11
N GLY A 195 12.78 7.34 3.91
CA GLY A 195 13.09 7.79 5.26
C GLY A 195 14.44 7.29 5.72
N ALA A 196 15.04 8.01 6.68
CA ALA A 196 16.33 7.65 7.24
C ALA A 196 16.12 6.63 8.38
N CYS A 197 16.51 5.37 8.12
CA CYS A 197 16.50 4.33 9.14
C CYS A 197 17.91 4.05 9.68
N PRO A 198 18.03 3.69 10.97
CA PRO A 198 19.31 3.26 11.53
C PRO A 198 19.78 1.96 10.87
N MET A 199 21.09 1.82 10.68
CA MET A 199 21.74 0.61 10.13
C MET A 199 21.91 -0.49 11.19
N ILE A 200 20.97 -0.60 12.13
CA ILE A 200 20.98 -1.62 13.17
C ILE A 200 20.33 -2.90 12.64
N TRP A 201 20.96 -4.05 12.86
CA TRP A 201 20.39 -5.35 12.56
C TRP A 201 19.60 -5.88 13.77
N LYS A 202 18.28 -5.73 13.70
CA LYS A 202 17.31 -6.26 14.67
C LYS A 202 16.08 -6.72 13.88
N PRO A 203 16.17 -7.86 13.17
CA PRO A 203 15.23 -8.16 12.12
C PRO A 203 13.82 -8.36 12.66
N VAL A 204 12.83 -8.07 11.83
CA VAL A 204 11.42 -8.36 12.10
C VAL A 204 10.81 -9.01 10.86
N THR A 205 9.88 -9.94 11.06
CA THR A 205 9.19 -10.63 9.98
C THR A 205 7.78 -10.08 9.86
N ALA A 206 7.48 -9.40 8.75
CA ALA A 206 6.12 -9.07 8.38
C ALA A 206 5.44 -10.33 7.83
N VAL A 207 4.21 -10.56 8.25
CA VAL A 207 3.34 -11.61 7.76
C VAL A 207 2.01 -10.99 7.39
N ALA A 208 1.46 -11.38 6.24
CA ALA A 208 0.08 -11.09 5.87
C ALA A 208 -0.58 -12.37 5.37
N GLU A 209 -1.69 -12.73 5.99
CA GLU A 209 -2.46 -13.93 5.67
C GLU A 209 -3.95 -13.58 5.51
N GLY A 210 -4.63 -14.20 4.56
CA GLY A 210 -6.06 -14.02 4.35
C GLY A 210 -6.43 -14.03 2.87
N TYR A 211 -7.29 -13.10 2.47
CA TYR A 211 -7.79 -13.01 1.11
C TYR A 211 -7.77 -11.57 0.59
N TRP A 212 -7.46 -11.42 -0.70
CA TRP A 212 -7.60 -10.17 -1.45
C TRP A 212 -8.40 -10.45 -2.72
N GLU A 213 -9.58 -9.83 -2.85
CA GLU A 213 -10.53 -10.09 -3.95
C GLU A 213 -10.74 -11.61 -4.18
N GLY A 214 -11.04 -12.33 -3.08
CA GLY A 214 -11.27 -13.78 -3.09
C GLY A 214 -10.02 -14.63 -3.32
N LYS A 215 -8.86 -14.03 -3.64
CA LYS A 215 -7.59 -14.76 -3.85
C LYS A 215 -6.85 -14.93 -2.53
N PRO A 216 -6.36 -16.13 -2.20
CA PRO A 216 -5.59 -16.34 -0.98
C PRO A 216 -4.29 -15.55 -1.03
N VAL A 217 -4.01 -14.82 0.04
CA VAL A 217 -2.75 -14.11 0.25
C VAL A 217 -1.99 -14.80 1.36
N SER A 218 -0.73 -15.15 1.07
CA SER A 218 0.25 -15.59 2.05
C SER A 218 1.57 -14.89 1.75
N PHE A 219 1.87 -13.87 2.54
CA PHE A 219 3.07 -13.07 2.40
C PHE A 219 3.91 -13.17 3.67
N ARG A 220 5.22 -13.29 3.48
CA ARG A 220 6.21 -13.28 4.55
C ARG A 220 7.47 -12.58 4.06
N HIS A 221 7.94 -11.58 4.79
CA HIS A 221 9.18 -10.88 4.47
C HIS A 221 9.94 -10.46 5.73
N VAL A 222 11.27 -10.61 5.70
CA VAL A 222 12.15 -10.23 6.81
C VAL A 222 12.76 -8.88 6.50
N PHE A 223 12.49 -7.90 7.36
CA PHE A 223 13.10 -6.56 7.29
C PHE A 223 14.26 -6.46 8.28
N ALA A 224 15.26 -5.65 7.96
CA ALA A 224 16.49 -5.49 8.76
C ALA A 224 16.23 -4.97 10.18
N ASN A 225 15.21 -4.11 10.32
CA ASN A 225 14.68 -3.62 11.58
C ASN A 225 13.26 -3.05 11.40
N HIS A 226 12.61 -2.71 12.52
CA HIS A 226 11.24 -2.19 12.53
C HIS A 226 11.09 -0.87 11.74
N CYS A 227 12.07 0.03 11.77
CA CYS A 227 12.02 1.27 10.98
C CYS A 227 11.93 0.98 9.48
N VAL A 228 12.74 0.02 8.99
CA VAL A 228 12.71 -0.37 7.57
C VAL A 228 11.37 -1.01 7.19
N LEU A 229 10.75 -1.77 8.09
CA LEU A 229 9.39 -2.30 7.91
C LEU A 229 8.35 -1.18 7.82
N GLU A 230 8.36 -0.23 8.74
CA GLU A 230 7.40 0.89 8.72
C GLU A 230 7.56 1.79 7.49
N HIS A 231 8.76 1.85 6.90
CA HIS A 231 9.05 2.64 5.71
C HIS A 231 8.87 1.87 4.40
N SER A 232 8.67 0.54 4.42
CA SER A 232 8.46 -0.26 3.21
C SER A 232 7.02 -0.21 2.68
N GLY A 233 6.09 0.31 3.48
CA GLY A 233 4.74 0.70 3.07
C GLY A 233 4.39 2.07 3.65
N LYS A 234 3.37 2.74 3.12
CA LYS A 234 2.93 4.07 3.58
C LYS A 234 2.00 3.96 4.78
N TYR A 235 1.10 2.99 4.77
CA TYR A 235 0.05 2.79 5.78
C TYR A 235 -0.07 1.34 6.24
N VAL A 236 0.15 0.37 5.35
CA VAL A 236 -0.07 -1.08 5.62
C VAL A 236 0.67 -1.61 6.86
N TYR A 237 1.86 -1.08 7.18
CA TYR A 237 2.68 -1.58 8.29
C TYR A 237 2.65 -0.70 9.55
N ARG A 238 1.68 0.22 9.65
CA ARG A 238 1.61 1.19 10.76
C ARG A 238 0.46 0.83 11.71
N PHE A 239 0.66 -0.22 12.52
CA PHE A 239 -0.34 -0.75 13.47
C PHE A 239 0.26 -1.29 14.76
#